data_AF-A0A9W7ECK9-F1
#
_entry.id   AF-A0A9W7ECK9-F1
#
_cell.length_a   1.000
_cell.length_b   1.000
_cell.length_c   1.000
_cell.angle_alpha   90.00
_cell.angle_beta   90.00
_cell.angle_gamma   90.00
#
_symmetry.space_group_name_H-M   'P 1'
#
loop_
_entity.id
_entity.type
_entity.pdbx_description
1 polymer ?
#
loop_
_entity_poly.entity_id
_entity_poly.type
_entity_poly.pdbx_seq_one_letter_code
_entity_poly.pdbx_strand_id
1 'polypeptide(L)'
;MKATIAVVILFLLSCSNGFCPQTSRHCIHPLRSHSSDSQHVEEKLKHREKARAERDFETADRLKTELEAIGFMLKDFADGSSEVYTLPPLPIELEGPTVMNLAHAALGAQSPLQVEALSRKICERIEKLGEGFSIELSGSKPSDAMFWLTMAGATSSEVFDSLTECTKSEIHRMLAKESTRQIDVLKILERVASCNVVDDELFRMIDNDIYYAHPRSLIWLFRFGSRGRNMKRFSANVMKHQFEDEVNEVECEGDREHDSVDYNNLFEDDSKPLILDIGCGFGTTLLGLKGMEGNEYDEFNLMGLDLSKTSVRYADGVSKRRGWEGIRFVEDDIFNALEVLKGAYPGTIKAAFVQFPTPYRLESGGNSQLPEKGRGFMVNEKLFKGLYELGCEMVLVQGNVEDVFLNMVKCGSENGYRIVDDEEKICLQRPFEYNVGELQKIRRSDPSRITARTERWLKERAKTYNDEDAVGLLRVEARNEERFLPIQGLTETEANCILKGVPIFREILRKI
;
A
#
# COMPACT_ATOMS: atom_id res chain seq x y z
N MET A 1 -36.81 -6.37 -33.21
CA MET A 1 -35.84 -5.95 -32.18
C MET A 1 -35.67 -4.44 -32.28
N LYS A 2 -36.44 -3.71 -31.46
CA LYS A 2 -36.47 -2.26 -31.29
C LYS A 2 -36.54 -2.02 -29.77
N ALA A 3 -36.02 -0.87 -29.32
CA ALA A 3 -35.63 -0.50 -27.94
C ALA A 3 -34.23 -1.07 -27.59
N THR A 4 -33.22 -0.27 -27.25
CA THR A 4 -33.20 0.73 -26.15
C THR A 4 -32.14 1.81 -26.41
N ILE A 5 -32.55 3.04 -26.76
CA ILE A 5 -31.76 4.29 -26.53
C ILE A 5 -32.80 5.40 -26.30
N ALA A 6 -33.26 5.57 -25.06
CA ALA A 6 -34.15 6.67 -24.69
C ALA A 6 -34.14 6.91 -23.18
N VAL A 7 -33.04 7.43 -22.61
CA VAL A 7 -33.09 8.06 -21.27
C VAL A 7 -32.27 9.36 -21.14
N VAL A 8 -31.29 9.70 -22.00
CA VAL A 8 -30.44 10.88 -21.72
C VAL A 8 -30.87 12.18 -22.45
N ILE A 9 -31.81 12.16 -23.40
CA ILE A 9 -32.07 13.33 -24.29
C ILE A 9 -33.27 14.22 -23.87
N LEU A 10 -34.04 13.86 -22.84
CA LEU A 10 -35.24 14.65 -22.48
C LEU A 10 -35.02 15.85 -21.55
N PHE A 11 -33.79 16.11 -21.09
CA PHE A 11 -33.50 17.24 -20.19
C PHE A 11 -32.99 18.52 -20.89
N LEU A 12 -32.68 18.48 -22.19
CA LEU A 12 -31.99 19.59 -22.88
C LEU A 12 -32.82 20.35 -23.94
N LEU A 13 -34.07 19.98 -24.21
CA LEU A 13 -34.85 20.58 -25.32
C LEU A 13 -36.18 21.27 -24.95
N SER A 14 -36.48 21.47 -23.66
CA SER A 14 -37.74 22.11 -23.22
C SER A 14 -37.54 23.48 -22.60
N CYS A 15 -36.93 24.43 -23.32
CA CYS A 15 -36.92 25.85 -22.94
C CYS A 15 -36.97 26.75 -24.19
N SER A 16 -38.13 26.83 -24.85
CA SER A 16 -38.45 27.92 -25.78
C SER A 16 -39.97 28.09 -25.89
N ASN A 17 -40.52 28.96 -25.04
CA ASN A 17 -41.58 29.94 -25.32
C ASN A 17 -42.40 30.30 -24.05
N GLY A 18 -42.30 31.58 -23.63
CA GLY A 18 -43.44 32.33 -23.10
C GLY A 18 -43.68 32.44 -21.59
N PHE A 19 -43.29 33.60 -21.03
CA PHE A 19 -44.02 34.45 -20.06
C PHE A 19 -44.36 33.99 -18.60
N CYS A 20 -43.56 34.52 -17.63
CA CYS A 20 -43.82 35.11 -16.28
C CYS A 20 -44.81 34.48 -15.25
N PRO A 21 -44.70 34.71 -13.89
CA PRO A 21 -43.73 35.53 -13.13
C PRO A 21 -43.12 34.90 -11.84
N GLN A 22 -41.97 35.48 -11.45
CA GLN A 22 -41.39 35.62 -10.10
C GLN A 22 -41.72 34.60 -8.99
N THR A 23 -40.73 33.81 -8.59
CA THR A 23 -40.23 33.75 -7.19
C THR A 23 -38.86 33.06 -7.16
N SER A 24 -38.01 33.55 -6.28
CA SER A 24 -36.58 33.24 -6.09
C SER A 24 -36.27 31.74 -5.92
N ARG A 25 -35.43 31.18 -6.80
CA ARG A 25 -34.51 30.06 -6.50
C ARG A 25 -33.23 30.19 -7.33
N HIS A 26 -32.12 29.85 -6.69
CA HIS A 26 -30.75 29.98 -7.19
C HIS A 26 -30.58 29.28 -8.55
N CYS A 27 -29.98 30.02 -9.49
CA CYS A 27 -29.59 29.51 -10.78
C CYS A 27 -28.41 28.55 -10.62
N ILE A 28 -28.61 27.30 -11.02
CA ILE A 28 -27.53 26.39 -11.40
C ILE A 28 -26.96 26.97 -12.71
N HIS A 29 -25.68 27.37 -12.71
CA HIS A 29 -25.00 27.75 -13.94
C HIS A 29 -24.85 26.52 -14.83
N PRO A 30 -25.23 26.58 -16.12
CA PRO A 30 -24.96 25.50 -17.05
C PRO A 30 -23.45 25.40 -17.26
N LEU A 31 -22.91 24.20 -17.05
CA LEU A 31 -21.55 23.80 -17.41
C LEU A 31 -21.22 24.33 -18.81
N ARG A 32 -20.13 25.11 -18.92
CA ARG A 32 -19.56 25.48 -20.23
C ARG A 32 -19.13 24.20 -20.93
N SER A 33 -19.86 23.81 -21.97
CA SER A 33 -19.50 22.70 -22.84
C SER A 33 -18.35 23.11 -23.77
N HIS A 34 -17.21 22.45 -23.63
CA HIS A 34 -16.27 22.32 -24.75
C HIS A 34 -16.91 21.32 -25.73
N SER A 35 -17.58 21.82 -26.78
CA SER A 35 -18.38 21.01 -27.72
C SER A 35 -17.57 19.96 -28.49
N SER A 36 -16.25 20.11 -28.60
CA SER A 36 -15.36 19.18 -29.30
C SER A 36 -15.19 17.84 -28.58
N ASP A 37 -15.13 17.86 -27.25
CA ASP A 37 -14.80 16.66 -26.47
C ASP A 37 -16.02 15.74 -26.37
N SER A 38 -17.22 16.32 -26.35
CA SER A 38 -18.47 15.56 -26.33
C SER A 38 -18.70 14.73 -27.60
N GLN A 39 -18.32 15.25 -28.78
CA GLN A 39 -18.48 14.51 -30.04
C GLN A 39 -17.49 13.34 -30.11
N HIS A 40 -16.24 13.56 -29.69
CA HIS A 40 -15.23 12.51 -29.70
C HIS A 40 -15.57 11.34 -28.77
N VAL A 41 -16.09 11.63 -27.57
CA VAL A 41 -16.57 10.60 -26.63
C VAL A 41 -17.74 9.82 -27.23
N GLU A 42 -18.71 10.50 -27.83
CA GLU A 42 -19.88 9.86 -28.45
C GLU A 42 -19.47 8.94 -29.61
N GLU A 43 -18.49 9.36 -30.43
CA GLU A 43 -17.93 8.53 -31.50
C GLU A 43 -17.23 7.28 -30.96
N LYS A 44 -16.43 7.40 -29.90
CA LYS A 44 -15.78 6.24 -29.26
C LYS A 44 -16.81 5.27 -28.67
N LEU A 45 -17.85 5.77 -28.02
CA LEU A 45 -18.95 4.95 -27.50
C LEU A 45 -19.66 4.19 -28.62
N LYS A 46 -20.02 4.88 -29.71
CA LYS A 46 -20.63 4.24 -30.89
C LYS A 46 -19.73 3.18 -31.50
N HIS A 47 -18.43 3.47 -31.61
CA HIS A 47 -17.46 2.54 -32.17
C HIS A 47 -17.34 1.29 -31.28
N ARG A 48 -17.33 1.48 -29.96
CA ARG A 48 -17.29 0.37 -29.01
C ARG A 48 -18.52 -0.50 -29.12
N GLU A 49 -19.72 0.08 -29.13
CA GLU A 49 -20.97 -0.68 -29.27
C GLU A 49 -21.04 -1.43 -30.60
N LYS A 50 -20.52 -0.84 -31.69
CA LYS A 50 -20.38 -1.52 -32.97
C LYS A 50 -19.42 -2.71 -32.88
N ALA A 51 -18.24 -2.53 -32.28
CA ALA A 51 -17.27 -3.60 -32.08
C ALA A 51 -17.86 -4.77 -31.26
N ARG A 52 -18.61 -4.48 -30.19
CA ARG A 52 -19.34 -5.49 -29.42
C ARG A 52 -20.38 -6.23 -30.27
N ALA A 53 -21.17 -5.51 -31.06
CA ALA A 53 -22.16 -6.11 -31.95
C ALA A 53 -21.53 -7.03 -33.01
N GLU A 54 -20.32 -6.69 -33.47
CA GLU A 54 -19.52 -7.48 -34.40
C GLU A 54 -18.71 -8.59 -33.73
N ARG A 55 -18.79 -8.72 -32.39
CA ARG A 55 -18.00 -9.64 -31.55
C ARG A 55 -16.48 -9.41 -31.62
N ASP A 56 -16.08 -8.18 -31.94
CA ASP A 56 -14.70 -7.70 -31.83
C ASP A 56 -14.46 -7.16 -30.40
N PHE A 57 -14.27 -8.09 -29.47
CA PHE A 57 -14.10 -7.77 -28.04
C PHE A 57 -12.77 -7.05 -27.76
N GLU A 58 -11.72 -7.36 -28.52
CA GLU A 58 -10.42 -6.71 -28.38
C GLU A 58 -10.51 -5.20 -28.66
N THR A 59 -11.18 -4.81 -29.76
CA THR A 59 -11.43 -3.39 -30.07
C THR A 59 -12.35 -2.75 -29.03
N ALA A 60 -13.38 -3.46 -28.55
CA ALA A 60 -14.30 -2.93 -27.56
C ALA A 60 -13.62 -2.63 -26.21
N ASP A 61 -12.73 -3.53 -25.76
CA ASP A 61 -11.98 -3.38 -24.51
C ASP A 61 -10.94 -2.26 -24.63
N ARG A 62 -10.23 -2.16 -25.76
CA ARG A 62 -9.33 -1.05 -26.03
C ARG A 62 -10.04 0.31 -25.97
N LEU A 63 -11.23 0.41 -26.59
CA LEU A 63 -12.05 1.63 -26.56
C LEU A 63 -12.59 1.95 -25.16
N LYS A 64 -12.91 0.92 -24.35
CA LYS A 64 -13.29 1.08 -22.94
C LYS A 64 -12.14 1.70 -22.15
N THR A 65 -10.93 1.15 -22.25
CA THR A 65 -9.73 1.69 -21.60
C THR A 65 -9.46 3.14 -22.04
N GLU A 66 -9.64 3.45 -23.33
CA GLU A 66 -9.48 4.82 -23.82
C GLU A 66 -10.51 5.80 -23.26
N LEU A 67 -11.78 5.37 -23.13
CA LEU A 67 -12.87 6.16 -22.53
C LEU A 67 -12.65 6.36 -21.02
N GLU A 68 -12.20 5.32 -20.34
CA GLU A 68 -11.79 5.33 -18.93
C GLU A 68 -10.62 6.28 -18.68
N ALA A 69 -9.63 6.31 -19.57
CA ALA A 69 -8.50 7.23 -19.51
C ALA A 69 -8.91 8.71 -19.66
N ILE A 70 -10.05 9.02 -20.28
CA ILE A 70 -10.62 10.37 -20.36
C ILE A 70 -11.73 10.62 -19.33
N GLY A 71 -11.92 9.71 -18.38
CA GLY A 71 -12.75 9.90 -17.20
C GLY A 71 -14.18 9.38 -17.28
N PHE A 72 -14.49 8.50 -18.22
CA PHE A 72 -15.80 7.83 -18.33
C PHE A 72 -15.69 6.38 -17.85
N MET A 73 -16.54 5.97 -16.92
CA MET A 73 -16.66 4.55 -16.54
C MET A 73 -17.77 3.90 -17.34
N LEU A 74 -17.52 2.68 -17.84
CA LEU A 74 -18.49 1.87 -18.56
C LEU A 74 -18.85 0.65 -17.73
N LYS A 75 -20.13 0.54 -17.36
CA LYS A 75 -20.67 -0.66 -16.71
C LYS A 75 -21.39 -1.50 -17.74
N ASP A 76 -20.88 -2.70 -17.97
CA ASP A 76 -21.46 -3.65 -18.92
C ASP A 76 -22.51 -4.52 -18.22
N PHE A 77 -23.66 -4.71 -18.88
CA PHE A 77 -24.73 -5.56 -18.40
C PHE A 77 -24.80 -6.86 -19.21
N ALA A 78 -25.34 -7.90 -18.58
CA ALA A 78 -25.49 -9.24 -19.18
C ALA A 78 -26.39 -9.26 -20.43
N ASP A 79 -27.26 -8.25 -20.60
CA ASP A 79 -28.12 -8.09 -21.77
C ASP A 79 -27.39 -7.48 -22.98
N GLY A 80 -26.08 -7.20 -22.84
CA GLY A 80 -25.26 -6.59 -23.87
C GLY A 80 -25.30 -5.07 -23.90
N SER A 81 -26.07 -4.41 -23.03
CA SER A 81 -26.05 -2.95 -22.90
C SER A 81 -24.86 -2.47 -22.06
N SER A 82 -24.57 -1.17 -22.14
CA SER A 82 -23.62 -0.48 -21.24
C SER A 82 -24.24 0.80 -20.70
N GLU A 83 -24.06 1.07 -19.42
CA GLU A 83 -24.24 2.42 -18.88
C GLU A 83 -22.92 3.17 -18.93
N VAL A 84 -22.99 4.43 -19.37
CA VAL A 84 -21.89 5.37 -19.34
C VAL A 84 -22.11 6.29 -18.17
N TYR A 85 -21.19 6.26 -17.20
CA TYR A 85 -21.14 7.26 -16.16
C TYR A 85 -19.91 8.13 -16.39
N THR A 86 -20.08 9.44 -16.41
CA THR A 86 -18.95 10.31 -16.13
C THR A 86 -18.51 10.03 -14.70
N LEU A 87 -17.21 9.83 -14.47
CA LEU A 87 -16.69 9.92 -13.10
C LEU A 87 -17.28 11.21 -12.50
N PRO A 88 -17.83 11.18 -11.27
CA PRO A 88 -18.36 12.37 -10.66
C PRO A 88 -17.31 13.47 -10.83
N PRO A 89 -17.69 14.68 -11.30
CA PRO A 89 -16.73 15.75 -11.47
C PRO A 89 -15.95 15.83 -10.17
N LEU A 90 -14.61 15.76 -10.27
CA LEU A 90 -13.75 15.88 -9.10
C LEU A 90 -14.27 17.08 -8.31
N PRO A 91 -14.57 16.95 -7.01
CA PRO A 91 -15.39 17.89 -6.24
C PRO A 91 -14.67 19.23 -5.94
N ILE A 92 -13.94 19.76 -6.91
CA ILE A 92 -12.96 20.82 -6.76
C ILE A 92 -13.23 21.85 -7.86
N GLU A 93 -14.30 22.63 -7.70
CA GLU A 93 -14.34 24.01 -8.22
C GLU A 93 -13.50 24.90 -7.29
N LEU A 94 -12.20 24.65 -7.19
CA LEU A 94 -11.26 25.61 -6.60
C LEU A 94 -10.79 26.52 -7.74
N GLU A 95 -10.79 27.84 -7.51
CA GLU A 95 -10.04 28.78 -8.35
C GLU A 95 -8.55 28.37 -8.33
N GLY A 96 -8.16 27.58 -9.34
CA GLY A 96 -6.82 26.98 -9.51
C GLY A 96 -6.39 26.08 -8.33
N PRO A 97 -6.73 24.78 -8.31
CA PRO A 97 -6.27 23.89 -7.24
C PRO A 97 -4.74 23.85 -7.22
N THR A 98 -4.16 23.99 -6.03
CA THR A 98 -2.71 23.83 -5.86
C THR A 98 -2.31 22.37 -6.08
N VAL A 99 -1.03 22.12 -6.39
CA VAL A 99 -0.46 20.77 -6.48
C VAL A 99 -0.75 19.96 -5.21
N MET A 100 -0.70 20.59 -4.03
CA MET A 100 -1.03 19.92 -2.77
C MET A 100 -2.51 19.54 -2.67
N ASN A 101 -3.43 20.39 -3.15
CA ASN A 101 -4.86 20.05 -3.16
C ASN A 101 -5.13 18.85 -4.08
N LEU A 102 -4.49 18.81 -5.25
CA LEU A 102 -4.60 17.69 -6.18
C LEU A 102 -4.02 16.40 -5.60
N ALA A 103 -2.84 16.47 -4.97
CA ALA A 103 -2.21 15.31 -4.34
C ALA A 103 -3.03 14.78 -3.15
N HIS A 104 -3.67 15.64 -2.36
CA HIS A 104 -4.60 15.23 -1.31
C HIS A 104 -5.88 14.63 -1.88
N ALA A 105 -6.40 15.19 -2.96
CA ALA A 105 -7.57 14.62 -3.65
C ALA A 105 -7.29 13.20 -4.15
N ALA A 106 -6.04 12.91 -4.57
CA ALA A 106 -5.65 11.57 -5.03
C ALA A 106 -5.78 10.51 -3.94
N LEU A 107 -5.52 10.84 -2.67
CA LEU A 107 -5.72 9.91 -1.55
C LEU A 107 -7.19 9.50 -1.37
N GLY A 108 -8.11 10.43 -1.64
CA GLY A 108 -9.55 10.19 -1.59
C GLY A 108 -10.12 9.57 -2.87
N ALA A 109 -9.29 9.34 -3.89
CA ALA A 109 -9.72 8.74 -5.15
C ALA A 109 -10.24 7.31 -4.93
N GLN A 110 -11.35 7.01 -5.56
CA GLN A 110 -12.02 5.72 -5.46
C GLN A 110 -11.44 4.70 -6.43
N SER A 111 -10.87 5.15 -7.56
CA SER A 111 -10.26 4.28 -8.57
C SER A 111 -8.83 4.69 -8.96
N PRO A 112 -8.00 3.76 -9.46
CA PRO A 112 -6.68 4.10 -10.01
C PRO A 112 -6.75 5.13 -11.15
N LEU A 113 -7.77 5.06 -12.00
CA LEU A 113 -7.98 6.03 -13.10
C LEU A 113 -8.14 7.47 -12.60
N GLN A 114 -8.84 7.66 -11.46
CA GLN A 114 -8.95 8.98 -10.84
C GLN A 114 -7.60 9.48 -10.32
N VAL A 115 -6.79 8.59 -9.74
CA VAL A 115 -5.43 8.92 -9.31
C VAL A 115 -4.59 9.39 -10.50
N GLU A 116 -4.62 8.66 -11.62
CA GLU A 116 -3.87 9.04 -12.83
C GLU A 116 -4.38 10.34 -13.48
N ALA A 117 -5.68 10.58 -13.47
CA ALA A 117 -6.23 11.86 -13.91
C ALA A 117 -5.74 13.03 -13.05
N LEU A 118 -5.64 12.84 -11.73
CA LEU A 118 -5.10 13.84 -10.81
C LEU A 118 -3.58 14.02 -10.97
N SER A 119 -2.82 12.94 -11.19
CA SER A 119 -1.39 12.99 -11.51
C SER A 119 -1.12 13.84 -12.75
N ARG A 120 -1.88 13.64 -13.84
CA ARG A 120 -1.76 14.46 -15.06
C ARG A 120 -2.04 15.94 -14.81
N LYS A 121 -3.09 16.25 -14.03
CA LYS A 121 -3.40 17.64 -13.65
C LYS A 121 -2.28 18.29 -12.84
N ILE A 122 -1.56 17.51 -12.03
CA ILE A 122 -0.38 18.00 -11.31
C ILE A 122 0.74 18.32 -12.28
N CYS A 123 1.04 17.45 -13.25
CA CYS A 123 2.03 17.74 -14.31
C CYS A 123 1.69 19.04 -15.05
N GLU A 124 0.47 19.16 -15.59
CA GLU A 124 0.02 20.37 -16.29
C GLU A 124 0.13 21.62 -15.41
N ARG A 125 -0.11 21.49 -14.11
CA ARG A 125 0.01 22.60 -13.16
C ARG A 125 1.47 22.99 -12.95
N ILE A 126 2.37 22.03 -12.78
CA ILE A 126 3.82 22.25 -12.65
C ILE A 126 4.33 22.96 -13.92
N GLU A 127 3.94 22.50 -15.10
CA GLU A 127 4.30 23.13 -16.37
C GLU A 127 3.79 24.58 -16.47
N LYS A 128 2.51 24.82 -16.14
CA LYS A 128 1.90 26.16 -16.17
C LYS A 128 2.52 27.14 -15.17
N LEU A 129 3.06 26.63 -14.07
CA LEU A 129 3.75 27.47 -13.09
C LEU A 129 5.06 28.02 -13.66
N GLY A 130 5.71 27.33 -14.60
CA GLY A 130 6.98 27.76 -15.19
C GLY A 130 7.98 28.14 -14.09
N GLU A 131 8.61 29.31 -14.19
CA GLU A 131 9.51 29.86 -13.14
C GLU A 131 8.80 30.25 -11.83
N GLY A 132 7.47 30.43 -11.86
CA GLY A 132 6.62 30.77 -10.72
C GLY A 132 6.39 29.63 -9.72
N PHE A 133 6.90 28.42 -10.00
CA PHE A 133 6.75 27.26 -9.11
C PHE A 133 7.33 27.48 -7.71
N SER A 134 8.34 28.35 -7.58
CA SER A 134 9.03 28.62 -6.30
C SER A 134 8.09 29.11 -5.18
N ILE A 135 6.95 29.73 -5.51
CA ILE A 135 5.99 30.19 -4.50
C ILE A 135 5.10 29.04 -4.04
N GLU A 136 4.47 28.34 -4.99
CA GLU A 136 3.51 27.27 -4.70
C GLU A 136 4.17 26.05 -4.08
N LEU A 137 5.32 25.63 -4.63
CA LEU A 137 6.05 24.40 -4.33
C LEU A 137 7.33 24.63 -3.49
N SER A 138 7.35 25.68 -2.66
CA SER A 138 8.43 25.91 -1.69
C SER A 138 8.43 24.91 -0.52
N GLY A 139 9.60 24.70 0.08
CA GLY A 139 9.81 23.88 1.27
C GLY A 139 9.68 22.38 1.00
N SER A 140 9.00 21.66 1.90
CA SER A 140 8.80 20.22 1.73
C SER A 140 7.66 19.85 0.76
N LYS A 141 6.91 20.82 0.23
CA LYS A 141 5.68 20.57 -0.53
C LYS A 141 5.86 19.63 -1.72
N PRO A 142 6.92 19.71 -2.56
CA PRO A 142 7.11 18.75 -3.64
C PRO A 142 7.24 17.31 -3.13
N SER A 143 8.05 17.10 -2.09
CA SER A 143 8.21 15.79 -1.46
C SER A 143 6.97 15.30 -0.72
N ASP A 144 6.18 16.21 -0.14
CA ASP A 144 4.89 15.86 0.47
C ASP A 144 3.89 15.45 -0.62
N ALA A 145 3.83 16.16 -1.75
CA ALA A 145 2.97 15.81 -2.89
C ALA A 145 3.32 14.44 -3.48
N MET A 146 4.61 14.15 -3.71
CA MET A 146 5.07 12.82 -4.14
C MET A 146 4.64 11.73 -3.17
N PHE A 147 4.81 12.00 -1.87
CA PHE A 147 4.42 11.04 -0.84
C PHE A 147 2.92 10.75 -0.90
N TRP A 148 2.06 11.78 -0.99
CA TRP A 148 0.62 11.58 -1.11
C TRP A 148 0.19 10.86 -2.38
N LEU A 149 0.82 11.15 -3.52
CA LEU A 149 0.58 10.42 -4.76
C LEU A 149 1.00 8.95 -4.63
N THR A 150 2.13 8.67 -3.99
CA THR A 150 2.58 7.29 -3.74
C THR A 150 1.57 6.55 -2.88
N MET A 151 1.12 7.16 -1.77
CA MET A 151 0.10 6.60 -0.88
C MET A 151 -1.26 6.39 -1.56
N ALA A 152 -1.57 7.20 -2.59
CA ALA A 152 -2.76 7.03 -3.42
C ALA A 152 -2.63 5.88 -4.43
N GLY A 153 -1.42 5.36 -4.65
CA GLY A 153 -1.11 4.33 -5.64
C GLY A 153 -0.86 4.87 -7.04
N ALA A 154 -0.34 6.10 -7.17
CA ALA A 154 -0.01 6.68 -8.47
C ALA A 154 1.09 5.89 -9.19
N THR A 155 0.88 5.68 -10.49
CA THR A 155 1.71 4.86 -11.40
C THR A 155 2.39 5.64 -12.51
N SER A 156 2.01 6.90 -12.76
CA SER A 156 2.74 7.78 -13.68
C SER A 156 4.14 8.09 -13.15
N SER A 157 5.21 7.79 -13.92
CA SER A 157 6.58 8.22 -13.59
C SER A 157 6.78 9.73 -13.82
N GLU A 158 6.13 10.29 -14.85
CA GLU A 158 6.26 11.69 -15.28
C GLU A 158 5.96 12.70 -14.15
N VAL A 159 4.92 12.45 -13.35
CA VAL A 159 4.59 13.32 -12.22
C VAL A 159 5.65 13.26 -11.12
N PHE A 160 6.25 12.10 -10.91
CA PHE A 160 7.33 11.94 -9.93
C PHE A 160 8.62 12.57 -10.42
N ASP A 161 8.95 12.45 -11.70
CA ASP A 161 10.12 13.12 -12.30
C ASP A 161 9.98 14.65 -12.16
N SER A 162 8.81 15.19 -12.51
CA SER A 162 8.51 16.62 -12.38
C SER A 162 8.63 17.12 -10.93
N LEU A 163 8.10 16.37 -9.96
CA LEU A 163 8.19 16.70 -8.54
C LEU A 163 9.61 16.49 -7.97
N THR A 164 10.39 15.58 -8.55
CA THR A 164 11.80 15.34 -8.21
C THR A 164 12.65 16.53 -8.62
N GLU A 165 12.46 17.07 -9.82
CA GLU A 165 13.12 18.30 -10.28
C GLU A 165 12.76 19.52 -9.40
N CYS A 166 11.48 19.64 -9.02
CA CYS A 166 11.04 20.65 -8.07
C CYS A 166 11.74 20.48 -6.70
N THR A 167 11.89 19.24 -6.24
CA THR A 167 12.57 18.92 -4.98
C THR A 167 14.05 19.26 -5.02
N LYS A 168 14.76 18.93 -6.12
CA LYS A 168 16.17 19.28 -6.32
C LYS A 168 16.39 20.78 -6.25
N SER A 169 15.60 21.53 -7.01
CA SER A 169 15.64 23.00 -7.01
C SER A 169 15.46 23.59 -5.61
N GLU A 170 14.51 23.04 -4.85
CA GLU A 170 14.21 23.50 -3.50
C GLU A 170 15.30 23.13 -2.48
N ILE A 171 15.89 21.93 -2.57
CA ILE A 171 17.02 21.54 -1.73
C ILE A 171 18.22 22.45 -2.00
N HIS A 172 18.55 22.74 -3.25
CA HIS A 172 19.61 23.70 -3.58
C HIS A 172 19.33 25.08 -2.97
N ARG A 173 18.09 25.58 -3.11
CA ARG A 173 17.66 26.86 -2.53
C ARG A 173 17.75 26.86 -1.00
N MET A 174 17.48 25.72 -0.35
CA MET A 174 17.62 25.55 1.09
C MET A 174 19.10 25.52 1.50
N LEU A 175 19.94 24.71 0.86
CA LEU A 175 21.36 24.60 1.18
C LEU A 175 22.15 25.90 0.97
N ALA A 176 21.70 26.76 0.05
CA ALA A 176 22.27 28.10 -0.14
C ALA A 176 22.01 29.07 1.04
N LYS A 177 21.07 28.75 1.94
CA LYS A 177 20.76 29.57 3.12
C LYS A 177 21.51 29.05 4.34
N GLU A 178 22.31 29.91 4.98
CA GLU A 178 23.02 29.59 6.22
C GLU A 178 22.10 29.16 7.38
N SER A 179 20.83 29.58 7.36
CA SER A 179 19.83 29.24 8.38
C SER A 179 19.20 27.85 8.20
N THR A 180 19.49 27.14 7.10
CA THR A 180 18.91 25.82 6.83
C THR A 180 19.52 24.77 7.75
N ARG A 181 18.64 24.07 8.46
CA ARG A 181 19.05 22.93 9.29
C ARG A 181 19.13 21.68 8.41
N GLN A 182 20.25 20.95 8.49
CA GLN A 182 20.43 19.68 7.76
C GLN A 182 19.30 18.68 8.00
N ILE A 183 18.73 18.66 9.21
CA ILE A 183 17.60 17.79 9.56
C ILE A 183 16.34 18.05 8.72
N ASP A 184 16.14 19.27 8.21
CA ASP A 184 14.98 19.58 7.38
C ASP A 184 15.17 19.09 5.94
N VAL A 185 16.39 19.20 5.40
CA VAL A 185 16.76 18.58 4.11
C VAL A 185 16.66 17.05 4.20
N LEU A 186 17.17 16.47 5.29
CA LEU A 186 17.09 15.03 5.52
C LEU A 186 15.64 14.51 5.53
N LYS A 187 14.70 15.24 6.15
CA LYS A 187 13.27 14.86 6.13
C LYS A 187 12.65 14.95 4.73
N ILE A 188 13.15 15.82 3.85
CA ILE A 188 12.70 15.88 2.46
C ILE A 188 13.18 14.63 1.74
N LEU A 189 14.48 14.30 1.84
CA LEU A 189 15.01 13.09 1.23
C LEU A 189 14.38 11.81 1.79
N GLU A 190 14.11 11.73 3.09
CA GLU A 190 13.43 10.57 3.70
C GLU A 190 12.06 10.31 3.04
N ARG A 191 11.32 11.38 2.71
CA ARG A 191 10.05 11.29 1.98
C ARG A 191 10.25 10.85 0.54
N VAL A 192 11.19 11.45 -0.19
CA VAL A 192 11.49 11.08 -1.57
C VAL A 192 11.86 9.60 -1.66
N ALA A 193 12.75 9.14 -0.78
CA ALA A 193 13.15 7.75 -0.72
C ALA A 193 11.97 6.82 -0.35
N SER A 194 11.07 7.26 0.54
CA SER A 194 9.83 6.52 0.82
C SER A 194 8.85 6.48 -0.35
N CYS A 195 9.04 7.28 -1.39
CA CYS A 195 8.28 7.20 -2.65
C CYS A 195 8.93 6.24 -3.65
N ASN A 196 9.97 5.50 -3.25
CA ASN A 196 10.78 4.66 -4.13
C ASN A 196 11.33 5.41 -5.36
N VAL A 197 11.60 6.71 -5.23
CA VAL A 197 12.30 7.52 -6.23
C VAL A 197 13.81 7.31 -6.06
N VAL A 198 14.50 6.97 -7.14
CA VAL A 198 15.96 6.82 -7.17
C VAL A 198 16.51 7.92 -8.06
N ASP A 199 17.18 8.88 -7.43
CA ASP A 199 17.85 9.99 -8.10
C ASP A 199 19.21 10.22 -7.41
N ASP A 200 20.28 9.87 -8.12
CA ASP A 200 21.64 9.90 -7.59
C ASP A 200 22.11 11.32 -7.23
N GLU A 201 21.54 12.35 -7.85
CA GLU A 201 21.87 13.73 -7.56
C GLU A 201 21.32 14.12 -6.18
N LEU A 202 20.03 13.88 -5.93
CA LEU A 202 19.37 14.14 -4.65
C LEU A 202 20.10 13.48 -3.48
N PHE A 203 20.54 12.23 -3.65
CA PHE A 203 21.23 11.50 -2.59
C PHE A 203 22.70 11.91 -2.43
N ARG A 204 23.35 12.42 -3.49
CA ARG A 204 24.68 13.04 -3.39
C ARG A 204 24.67 14.42 -2.75
N MET A 205 23.54 15.15 -2.79
CA MET A 205 23.43 16.49 -2.18
C MET A 205 23.62 16.50 -0.67
N ILE A 206 23.40 15.38 0.00
CA ILE A 206 23.83 15.20 1.39
C ILE A 206 25.14 14.43 1.33
N ASP A 207 26.26 15.16 1.42
CA ASP A 207 27.64 14.66 1.45
C ASP A 207 27.86 13.72 2.64
N ASN A 208 27.31 12.52 2.54
CA ASN A 208 27.38 11.45 3.51
C ASN A 208 27.18 10.14 2.75
N ASP A 209 28.14 9.24 2.86
CA ASP A 209 28.12 7.82 2.44
C ASP A 209 26.95 6.99 3.05
N ILE A 210 25.96 7.66 3.67
CA ILE A 210 24.95 7.10 4.56
C ILE A 210 23.69 6.66 3.79
N TYR A 211 23.46 7.09 2.53
CA TYR A 211 22.10 7.07 1.98
C TYR A 211 21.68 5.84 1.15
N TYR A 212 22.60 5.18 0.44
CA TYR A 212 22.22 4.22 -0.62
C TYR A 212 21.59 2.89 -0.16
N ALA A 213 21.42 2.65 1.13
CA ALA A 213 20.69 1.49 1.65
C ALA A 213 19.99 1.78 2.98
N HIS A 214 19.74 3.05 3.31
CA HIS A 214 19.45 3.39 4.69
C HIS A 214 18.04 2.93 5.10
N PRO A 215 17.88 2.23 6.24
CA PRO A 215 16.59 1.93 6.87
C PRO A 215 15.72 3.17 7.21
N ARG A 216 16.13 4.38 6.81
CA ARG A 216 15.51 5.67 7.17
C ARG A 216 14.28 6.00 6.34
N SER A 217 14.24 5.64 5.06
CA SER A 217 13.02 5.72 4.25
C SER A 217 11.91 4.88 4.89
N LEU A 218 12.28 3.69 5.36
CA LEU A 218 11.41 2.80 6.12
C LEU A 218 10.95 3.43 7.45
N ILE A 219 11.79 4.19 8.16
CA ILE A 219 11.34 4.94 9.36
C ILE A 219 10.22 5.92 8.99
N TRP A 220 10.29 6.58 7.83
CA TRP A 220 9.25 7.52 7.44
C TRP A 220 7.90 6.81 7.28
N LEU A 221 7.88 5.71 6.54
CA LEU A 221 6.69 4.84 6.41
C LEU A 221 6.22 4.30 7.77
N PHE A 222 7.14 3.83 8.63
CA PHE A 222 6.81 3.41 10.00
C PHE A 222 6.14 4.53 10.80
N ARG A 223 6.71 5.74 10.77
CA ARG A 223 6.17 6.92 11.48
C ARG A 223 4.81 7.30 10.93
N PHE A 224 4.63 7.18 9.61
CA PHE A 224 3.36 7.44 8.96
C PHE A 224 2.29 6.44 9.41
N GLY A 225 2.54 5.14 9.28
CA GLY A 225 1.61 4.08 9.70
C GLY A 225 1.33 4.06 11.21
N SER A 226 2.37 4.24 12.04
CA SER A 226 2.23 4.22 13.51
C SER A 226 1.48 5.43 14.08
N ARG A 227 1.43 6.56 13.35
CA ARG A 227 0.69 7.76 13.77
C ARG A 227 -0.79 7.70 13.38
N GLY A 228 -1.41 6.52 13.54
CA GLY A 228 -2.81 6.26 13.20
C GLY A 228 -3.82 7.30 13.71
N ARG A 229 -3.54 8.06 14.79
CA ARG A 229 -4.37 9.20 15.22
C ARG A 229 -4.34 10.39 14.26
N ASN A 230 -3.18 10.73 13.71
CA ASN A 230 -3.08 11.79 12.71
C ASN A 230 -3.56 11.29 11.35
N MET A 231 -3.36 10.01 11.01
CA MET A 231 -3.90 9.45 9.77
C MET A 231 -5.44 9.33 9.81
N LYS A 232 -6.03 8.90 10.93
CA LYS A 232 -7.49 8.90 11.11
C LYS A 232 -8.05 10.31 11.15
N ARG A 233 -7.40 11.27 11.83
CA ARG A 233 -7.82 12.68 11.80
C ARG A 233 -7.63 13.31 10.42
N PHE A 234 -6.55 13.00 9.73
CA PHE A 234 -6.28 13.52 8.40
C PHE A 234 -7.25 12.92 7.38
N SER A 235 -7.44 11.61 7.37
CA SER A 235 -8.45 10.94 6.54
C SER A 235 -9.85 11.44 6.88
N ALA A 236 -10.19 11.57 8.18
CA ALA A 236 -11.45 12.15 8.60
C ALA A 236 -11.58 13.63 8.20
N ASN A 237 -10.52 14.43 8.21
CA ASN A 237 -10.56 15.83 7.80
C ASN A 237 -10.64 15.97 6.26
N VAL A 238 -9.92 15.14 5.51
CA VAL A 238 -10.01 15.06 4.05
C VAL A 238 -11.41 14.62 3.63
N MET A 239 -11.96 13.59 4.30
CA MET A 239 -13.34 13.13 4.10
C MET A 239 -14.36 14.18 4.54
N LYS A 240 -14.14 14.87 5.67
CA LYS A 240 -15.05 15.90 6.19
C LYS A 240 -15.13 17.12 5.27
N HIS A 241 -14.01 17.52 4.66
CA HIS A 241 -14.02 18.58 3.64
C HIS A 241 -14.60 18.13 2.30
N GLN A 242 -14.76 16.82 2.06
CA GLN A 242 -15.38 16.27 0.85
C GLN A 242 -16.88 15.93 1.03
N PHE A 243 -17.34 15.69 2.27
CA PHE A 243 -18.68 15.18 2.57
C PHE A 243 -19.26 15.82 3.84
N GLU A 244 -19.33 17.15 3.88
CA GLU A 244 -19.78 17.89 5.06
C GLU A 244 -21.28 17.73 5.38
N ASP A 245 -22.06 17.00 4.56
CA ASP A 245 -23.53 16.93 4.72
C ASP A 245 -24.11 15.65 5.36
N GLU A 246 -23.45 14.49 5.42
CA GLU A 246 -24.07 13.29 6.03
C GLU A 246 -23.05 12.29 6.59
N VAL A 247 -22.71 12.37 7.88
CA VAL A 247 -22.00 11.26 8.57
C VAL A 247 -22.69 10.96 9.90
N ASN A 248 -23.71 10.11 9.84
CA ASN A 248 -24.13 9.28 10.98
C ASN A 248 -23.11 8.16 11.16
N GLU A 249 -22.85 7.75 12.40
CA GLU A 249 -21.96 6.64 12.75
C GLU A 249 -22.38 5.35 12.03
N VAL A 250 -21.65 4.96 10.98
CA VAL A 250 -21.91 3.74 10.21
C VAL A 250 -21.37 2.53 10.98
N GLU A 251 -22.28 1.74 11.55
CA GLU A 251 -21.99 0.35 11.96
C GLU A 251 -21.53 -0.43 10.71
N CYS A 252 -20.26 -0.84 10.71
CA CYS A 252 -19.60 -1.49 9.57
C CYS A 252 -19.94 -2.99 9.45
N GLU A 253 -21.22 -3.34 9.40
CA GLU A 253 -21.70 -4.70 9.09
C GLU A 253 -22.44 -4.79 7.74
N GLY A 254 -22.47 -3.70 6.95
CA GLY A 254 -22.97 -3.75 5.58
C GLY A 254 -21.99 -4.47 4.67
N ASP A 255 -22.47 -5.47 3.93
CA ASP A 255 -21.79 -6.17 2.83
C ASP A 255 -21.11 -5.15 1.91
N ARG A 256 -19.84 -4.84 2.15
CA ARG A 256 -19.05 -4.09 1.19
C ARG A 256 -18.91 -5.02 0.00
N GLU A 257 -19.45 -4.62 -1.14
CA GLU A 257 -19.08 -5.19 -2.43
C GLU A 257 -17.57 -4.96 -2.60
N HIS A 258 -16.78 -5.89 -2.07
CA HIS A 258 -15.37 -5.97 -2.37
C HIS A 258 -15.30 -6.35 -3.84
N ASP A 259 -14.67 -5.48 -4.65
CA ASP A 259 -14.29 -5.83 -6.02
C ASP A 259 -13.57 -7.17 -5.95
N SER A 260 -14.21 -8.23 -6.44
CA SER A 260 -13.70 -9.58 -6.29
C SER A 260 -12.38 -9.65 -7.04
N VAL A 261 -11.29 -9.87 -6.30
CA VAL A 261 -9.95 -10.04 -6.88
C VAL A 261 -9.97 -11.29 -7.75
N ASP A 262 -9.58 -11.16 -9.02
CA ASP A 262 -9.45 -12.31 -9.90
C ASP A 262 -8.12 -13.01 -9.66
N TYR A 263 -8.14 -13.98 -8.74
CA TYR A 263 -6.96 -14.76 -8.37
C TYR A 263 -6.37 -15.60 -9.52
N ASN A 264 -7.16 -15.91 -10.56
CA ASN A 264 -6.70 -16.74 -11.67
C ASN A 264 -5.79 -15.98 -12.66
N ASN A 265 -5.84 -14.64 -12.65
CA ASN A 265 -5.10 -13.80 -13.58
C ASN A 265 -4.18 -12.81 -12.84
N LEU A 266 -3.74 -13.17 -11.64
CA LEU A 266 -2.85 -12.31 -10.85
C LEU A 266 -1.46 -12.18 -11.48
N PHE A 267 -0.92 -13.27 -12.03
CA PHE A 267 0.41 -13.32 -12.59
C PHE A 267 0.36 -13.75 -14.05
N GLU A 268 1.34 -13.30 -14.84
CA GLU A 268 1.48 -13.72 -16.23
C GLU A 268 1.88 -15.20 -16.35
N ASP A 269 2.76 -15.65 -15.45
CA ASP A 269 3.15 -17.05 -15.29
C ASP A 269 2.83 -17.49 -13.86
N ASP A 270 1.63 -18.05 -13.68
CA ASP A 270 1.12 -18.55 -12.40
C ASP A 270 1.69 -19.92 -12.00
N SER A 271 2.51 -20.54 -12.87
CA SER A 271 3.19 -21.81 -12.59
C SER A 271 4.43 -21.64 -11.70
N LYS A 272 4.98 -20.42 -11.61
CA LYS A 272 6.12 -20.10 -10.76
C LYS A 272 5.80 -20.36 -9.27
N PRO A 273 6.78 -20.76 -8.46
CA PRO A 273 6.58 -20.84 -7.02
C PRO A 273 6.23 -19.46 -6.45
N LEU A 274 5.33 -19.41 -5.47
CA LEU A 274 4.82 -18.19 -4.85
C LEU A 274 5.40 -17.97 -3.45
N ILE A 275 5.79 -16.74 -3.15
CA ILE A 275 6.11 -16.24 -1.82
C ILE A 275 5.02 -15.28 -1.36
N LEU A 276 4.44 -15.54 -0.20
CA LEU A 276 3.40 -14.73 0.42
C LEU A 276 3.98 -13.81 1.52
N ASP A 277 3.52 -12.56 1.62
CA ASP A 277 3.76 -11.68 2.78
C ASP A 277 2.41 -11.34 3.44
N ILE A 278 2.19 -11.88 4.63
CA ILE A 278 0.91 -11.90 5.34
C ILE A 278 0.81 -10.68 6.25
N GLY A 279 -0.12 -9.78 5.95
CA GLY A 279 -0.18 -8.46 6.59
C GLY A 279 1.01 -7.61 6.13
N CYS A 280 1.21 -7.49 4.82
CA CYS A 280 2.43 -6.94 4.22
C CYS A 280 2.65 -5.45 4.50
N GLY A 281 1.68 -4.73 5.08
CA GLY A 281 1.75 -3.29 5.29
C GLY A 281 2.01 -2.56 3.97
N PHE A 282 3.03 -1.70 3.92
CA PHE A 282 3.41 -0.98 2.70
C PHE A 282 4.22 -1.85 1.72
N GLY A 283 4.29 -3.16 1.93
CA GLY A 283 4.93 -4.10 1.01
C GLY A 283 6.44 -3.99 0.94
N THR A 284 7.08 -3.30 1.90
CA THR A 284 8.51 -2.97 1.85
C THR A 284 9.41 -4.19 1.79
N THR A 285 9.03 -5.30 2.44
CA THR A 285 9.69 -6.60 2.28
C THR A 285 9.76 -6.99 0.81
N LEU A 286 8.61 -7.18 0.16
CA LEU A 286 8.53 -7.71 -1.20
C LEU A 286 9.07 -6.73 -2.24
N LEU A 287 8.81 -5.43 -2.07
CA LEU A 287 9.40 -4.38 -2.92
C LEU A 287 10.93 -4.37 -2.82
N GLY A 288 11.44 -4.53 -1.60
CA GLY A 288 12.86 -4.60 -1.32
C GLY A 288 13.51 -5.83 -1.93
N LEU A 289 12.91 -7.01 -1.74
CA LEU A 289 13.35 -8.24 -2.38
C LEU A 289 13.34 -8.09 -3.89
N LYS A 290 12.26 -7.57 -4.49
CA LYS A 290 12.11 -7.42 -5.94
C LYS A 290 13.09 -6.43 -6.55
N GLY A 291 13.42 -5.36 -5.84
CA GLY A 291 14.31 -4.29 -6.31
C GLY A 291 15.81 -4.58 -6.25
N MET A 292 16.22 -5.78 -5.82
CA MET A 292 17.63 -6.17 -5.81
C MET A 292 18.15 -6.43 -7.23
N GLU A 293 19.39 -6.05 -7.52
CA GLU A 293 20.04 -6.38 -8.80
C GLU A 293 20.43 -7.86 -8.85
N GLY A 294 20.27 -8.50 -10.01
CA GLY A 294 20.62 -9.93 -10.20
C GLY A 294 19.70 -10.87 -9.42
N ASN A 295 18.43 -10.52 -9.34
CA ASN A 295 17.51 -11.02 -8.34
C ASN A 295 17.14 -12.50 -8.48
N GLU A 296 17.56 -13.33 -7.53
CA GLU A 296 17.05 -14.71 -7.44
C GLU A 296 15.53 -14.74 -7.21
N TYR A 297 14.92 -13.65 -6.71
CA TYR A 297 13.48 -13.58 -6.53
C TYR A 297 12.67 -13.46 -7.84
N ASP A 298 13.30 -13.31 -9.01
CA ASP A 298 12.61 -13.32 -10.32
C ASP A 298 12.08 -14.71 -10.73
N GLU A 299 12.60 -15.77 -10.10
CA GLU A 299 12.08 -17.14 -10.27
C GLU A 299 10.78 -17.37 -9.49
N PHE A 300 10.39 -16.43 -8.62
CA PHE A 300 9.17 -16.51 -7.82
C PHE A 300 8.14 -15.48 -8.27
N ASN A 301 6.88 -15.83 -8.07
CA ASN A 301 5.84 -14.83 -7.88
C ASN A 301 5.86 -14.35 -6.42
N LEU A 302 5.60 -13.07 -6.20
CA LEU A 302 5.56 -12.43 -4.90
C LEU A 302 4.16 -11.84 -4.67
N MET A 303 3.51 -12.16 -3.56
CA MET A 303 2.19 -11.61 -3.23
C MET A 303 2.15 -11.05 -1.81
N GLY A 304 1.84 -9.77 -1.69
CA GLY A 304 1.53 -9.14 -0.40
C GLY A 304 0.02 -9.11 -0.18
N LEU A 305 -0.42 -9.53 1.01
CA LEU A 305 -1.82 -9.52 1.43
C LEU A 305 -1.98 -8.58 2.62
N ASP A 306 -2.88 -7.60 2.54
CA ASP A 306 -3.18 -6.71 3.67
C ASP A 306 -4.62 -6.17 3.58
N LEU A 307 -5.28 -5.96 4.72
CA LEU A 307 -6.60 -5.33 4.78
C LEU A 307 -6.53 -3.80 4.54
N SER A 308 -5.34 -3.21 4.62
CA SER A 308 -5.13 -1.78 4.45
C SER A 308 -5.06 -1.39 2.98
N LYS A 309 -6.21 -0.97 2.43
CA LYS A 309 -6.31 -0.36 1.08
C LYS A 309 -5.19 0.62 0.76
N THR A 310 -4.89 1.53 1.68
CA THR A 310 -3.86 2.55 1.49
C THR A 310 -2.46 1.93 1.38
N SER A 311 -2.16 0.91 2.16
CA SER A 311 -0.85 0.28 2.16
C SER A 311 -0.66 -0.62 0.93
N VAL A 312 -1.71 -1.34 0.53
CA VAL A 312 -1.77 -2.10 -0.73
C VAL A 312 -1.62 -1.17 -1.93
N ARG A 313 -2.37 -0.06 -1.99
CA ARG A 313 -2.26 0.94 -3.07
C ARG A 313 -0.86 1.52 -3.16
N TYR A 314 -0.24 1.84 -2.03
CA TYR A 314 1.14 2.30 -1.99
C TYR A 314 2.07 1.27 -2.67
N ALA A 315 1.99 0.01 -2.23
CA ALA A 315 2.91 -1.01 -2.69
C ALA A 315 2.70 -1.36 -4.17
N ASP A 316 1.45 -1.50 -4.59
CA ASP A 316 1.05 -1.74 -5.98
C ASP A 316 1.43 -0.57 -6.90
N GLY A 317 1.22 0.67 -6.45
CA GLY A 317 1.64 1.86 -7.19
C GLY A 317 3.15 1.88 -7.39
N VAL A 318 3.93 1.55 -6.36
CA VAL A 318 5.40 1.47 -6.43
C VAL A 318 5.86 0.38 -7.41
N SER A 319 5.32 -0.84 -7.32
CA SER A 319 5.72 -1.93 -8.22
C SER A 319 5.40 -1.62 -9.68
N LYS A 320 4.21 -1.05 -9.95
CA LYS A 320 3.80 -0.63 -11.30
C LYS A 320 4.65 0.50 -11.87
N ARG A 321 4.98 1.54 -11.08
CA ARG A 321 5.91 2.60 -11.53
C ARG A 321 7.28 2.05 -11.92
N ARG A 322 7.72 0.98 -11.25
CA ARG A 322 8.99 0.32 -11.55
C ARG A 322 8.90 -0.68 -12.70
N GLY A 323 7.71 -0.94 -13.23
CA GLY A 323 7.51 -1.97 -14.24
C GLY A 323 7.84 -3.38 -13.72
N TRP A 324 7.69 -3.63 -12.42
CA TRP A 324 8.01 -4.93 -11.85
C TRP A 324 6.89 -5.94 -12.11
N GLU A 325 7.25 -7.00 -12.82
CA GLU A 325 6.39 -8.17 -13.07
C GLU A 325 6.58 -9.24 -12.00
N GLY A 326 5.65 -10.20 -11.89
CA GLY A 326 5.73 -11.27 -10.89
C GLY A 326 5.55 -10.81 -9.45
N ILE A 327 5.08 -9.58 -9.22
CA ILE A 327 4.76 -9.05 -7.87
C ILE A 327 3.36 -8.44 -7.87
N ARG A 328 2.55 -8.78 -6.86
CA ARG A 328 1.19 -8.26 -6.67
C ARG A 328 0.92 -7.94 -5.21
N PHE A 329 0.07 -6.96 -4.98
CA PHE A 329 -0.44 -6.61 -3.66
C PHE A 329 -1.97 -6.61 -3.70
N VAL A 330 -2.59 -7.31 -2.75
CA VAL A 330 -4.03 -7.55 -2.76
C VAL A 330 -4.64 -7.08 -1.45
N GLU A 331 -5.72 -6.30 -1.58
CA GLU A 331 -6.59 -5.91 -0.47
C GLU A 331 -7.64 -6.99 -0.24
N ASP A 332 -7.40 -7.91 0.69
CA ASP A 332 -8.35 -9.00 1.00
C ASP A 332 -8.21 -9.45 2.46
N ASP A 333 -9.25 -10.10 2.96
CA ASP A 333 -9.15 -10.89 4.19
C ASP A 333 -8.24 -12.08 3.96
N ILE A 334 -7.28 -12.27 4.86
CA ILE A 334 -6.28 -13.32 4.68
C ILE A 334 -6.90 -14.73 4.60
N PHE A 335 -7.97 -15.00 5.35
CA PHE A 335 -8.58 -16.32 5.34
C PHE A 335 -9.37 -16.57 4.05
N ASN A 336 -10.01 -15.54 3.51
CA ASN A 336 -10.63 -15.59 2.19
C ASN A 336 -9.57 -15.82 1.10
N ALA A 337 -8.51 -15.01 1.09
CA ALA A 337 -7.41 -15.13 0.13
C ALA A 337 -6.77 -16.53 0.15
N LEU A 338 -6.45 -17.07 1.33
CA LEU A 338 -5.88 -18.41 1.45
C LEU A 338 -6.82 -19.50 0.94
N GLU A 339 -8.13 -19.37 1.15
CA GLU A 339 -9.11 -20.34 0.65
C GLU A 339 -9.22 -20.31 -0.86
N VAL A 340 -9.24 -19.12 -1.47
CA VAL A 340 -9.26 -18.98 -2.94
C VAL A 340 -7.97 -19.51 -3.56
N LEU A 341 -6.81 -19.18 -2.99
CA LEU A 341 -5.50 -19.62 -3.49
C LEU A 341 -5.36 -21.15 -3.56
N LYS A 342 -6.01 -21.90 -2.66
CA LYS A 342 -5.98 -23.39 -2.68
C LYS A 342 -6.50 -23.98 -3.98
N GLY A 343 -7.46 -23.32 -4.63
CA GLY A 343 -8.04 -23.77 -5.88
C GLY A 343 -7.56 -23.00 -7.11
N ALA A 344 -7.12 -21.76 -6.93
CA ALA A 344 -6.83 -20.84 -8.03
C ALA A 344 -5.36 -20.82 -8.47
N TYR A 345 -4.40 -21.05 -7.57
CA TYR A 345 -2.98 -20.89 -7.89
C TYR A 345 -2.32 -22.24 -8.25
N PRO A 346 -1.85 -22.45 -9.49
CA PRO A 346 -1.34 -23.75 -9.92
C PRO A 346 0.11 -24.02 -9.49
N GLY A 347 0.91 -22.99 -9.23
CA GLY A 347 2.27 -23.10 -8.73
C GLY A 347 2.36 -23.55 -7.26
N THR A 348 3.56 -23.87 -6.80
CA THR A 348 3.79 -24.25 -5.39
C THR A 348 3.88 -23.01 -4.50
N ILE A 349 3.46 -23.12 -3.23
CA ILE A 349 3.69 -22.06 -2.25
C ILE A 349 5.02 -22.31 -1.54
N LYS A 350 6.05 -21.57 -1.94
CA LYS A 350 7.41 -21.79 -1.44
C LYS A 350 7.58 -21.31 -0.01
N ALA A 351 7.10 -20.10 0.27
CA ALA A 351 7.25 -19.50 1.57
C ALA A 351 6.10 -18.54 1.91
N ALA A 352 5.87 -18.33 3.19
CA ALA A 352 5.04 -17.25 3.71
C ALA A 352 5.80 -16.46 4.78
N PHE A 353 5.65 -15.15 4.78
CA PHE A 353 6.22 -14.25 5.77
C PHE A 353 5.11 -13.74 6.68
N VAL A 354 5.28 -13.90 8.00
CA VAL A 354 4.38 -13.36 9.03
C VAL A 354 5.21 -12.45 9.92
N GLN A 355 5.23 -11.15 9.58
CA GLN A 355 6.19 -10.20 10.12
C GLN A 355 5.50 -9.09 10.92
N PHE A 356 5.94 -8.90 12.17
CA PHE A 356 5.49 -7.88 13.11
C PHE A 356 3.96 -7.70 13.16
N PRO A 357 3.18 -8.78 13.34
CA PRO A 357 1.73 -8.68 13.40
C PRO A 357 1.29 -7.76 14.55
N THR A 358 0.14 -7.09 14.36
CA THR A 358 -0.45 -6.25 15.42
C THR A 358 -0.71 -7.09 16.67
N PRO A 359 -0.14 -6.73 17.84
CA PRO A 359 -0.32 -7.51 19.07
C PRO A 359 -1.78 -7.58 19.52
N TYR A 360 -2.16 -8.65 20.23
CA TYR A 360 -3.43 -8.70 20.94
C TYR A 360 -3.37 -7.98 22.30
N ARG A 361 -4.54 -7.64 22.82
CA ARG A 361 -4.77 -7.05 24.15
C ARG A 361 -4.56 -8.10 25.23
N LEU A 362 -3.84 -7.74 26.29
CA LEU A 362 -3.73 -8.56 27.50
C LEU A 362 -4.98 -8.37 28.37
N GLU A 363 -5.43 -9.44 29.04
CA GLU A 363 -6.64 -9.43 29.88
C GLU A 363 -6.48 -8.51 31.10
N SER A 364 -5.28 -8.47 31.70
CA SER A 364 -4.98 -7.66 32.91
C SER A 364 -4.61 -6.19 32.63
N GLY A 365 -5.06 -5.65 31.50
CA GLY A 365 -4.83 -4.26 31.10
C GLY A 365 -3.92 -4.13 29.88
N GLY A 366 -4.32 -3.26 28.96
CA GLY A 366 -3.63 -3.04 27.70
C GLY A 366 -4.31 -1.95 26.89
N ASN A 367 -3.73 -1.63 25.74
CA ASN A 367 -4.35 -0.67 24.82
C ASN A 367 -5.67 -1.24 24.29
N SER A 368 -6.79 -0.57 24.62
CA SER A 368 -8.14 -0.95 24.19
C SER A 368 -8.37 -0.86 22.66
N GLN A 369 -7.38 -0.38 21.91
CA GLN A 369 -7.38 -0.38 20.45
C GLN A 369 -6.86 -1.70 19.85
N LEU A 370 -6.24 -2.57 20.65
CA LEU A 370 -5.74 -3.85 20.17
C LEU A 370 -6.85 -4.90 20.14
N PRO A 371 -6.81 -5.86 19.19
CA PRO A 371 -7.76 -6.96 19.13
C PRO A 371 -7.67 -7.85 20.37
N GLU A 372 -8.74 -8.58 20.67
CA GLU A 372 -8.69 -9.62 21.70
C GLU A 372 -8.03 -10.87 21.12
N LYS A 373 -7.39 -11.68 21.97
CA LYS A 373 -6.66 -12.86 21.48
C LYS A 373 -7.55 -13.83 20.68
N GLY A 374 -8.79 -14.02 21.13
CA GLY A 374 -9.77 -14.88 20.45
C GLY A 374 -10.59 -14.19 19.37
N ARG A 375 -10.50 -12.85 19.23
CA ARG A 375 -11.35 -12.08 18.31
C ARG A 375 -10.55 -10.98 17.62
N GLY A 376 -10.37 -11.15 16.30
CA GLY A 376 -9.72 -10.16 15.43
C GLY A 376 -8.19 -10.18 15.45
N PHE A 377 -7.56 -11.11 16.18
CA PHE A 377 -6.13 -11.34 16.06
C PHE A 377 -5.82 -12.29 14.90
N MET A 378 -5.07 -11.79 13.93
CA MET A 378 -4.76 -12.50 12.67
C MET A 378 -3.97 -13.79 12.88
N VAL A 379 -3.02 -13.79 13.83
CA VAL A 379 -2.09 -14.92 13.98
C VAL A 379 -2.62 -15.96 14.95
N ASN A 380 -3.43 -16.87 14.41
CA ASN A 380 -4.08 -17.95 15.16
C ASN A 380 -3.90 -19.30 14.44
N GLU A 381 -4.45 -20.37 15.01
CA GLU A 381 -4.36 -21.72 14.43
C GLU A 381 -4.93 -21.80 13.02
N LYS A 382 -6.01 -21.06 12.71
CA LYS A 382 -6.64 -21.05 11.38
C LYS A 382 -5.66 -20.56 10.31
N LEU A 383 -4.81 -19.57 10.63
CA LEU A 383 -3.81 -19.05 9.68
C LEU A 383 -2.81 -20.13 9.31
N PHE A 384 -2.18 -20.77 10.30
CA PHE A 384 -1.15 -21.79 10.03
C PHE A 384 -1.74 -23.06 9.43
N LYS A 385 -2.95 -23.46 9.84
CA LYS A 385 -3.69 -24.54 9.18
C LYS A 385 -3.95 -24.22 7.71
N GLY A 386 -4.40 -22.99 7.40
CA GLY A 386 -4.62 -22.53 6.03
C GLY A 386 -3.34 -22.57 5.20
N LEU A 387 -2.22 -22.08 5.73
CA LEU A 387 -0.92 -22.16 5.07
C LEU A 387 -0.47 -23.62 4.85
N TYR A 388 -0.68 -24.50 5.83
CA TYR A 388 -0.33 -25.92 5.72
C TYR A 388 -1.13 -26.61 4.62
N GLU A 389 -2.45 -26.40 4.60
CA GLU A 389 -3.39 -26.94 3.60
C GLU A 389 -3.11 -26.40 2.20
N LEU A 390 -2.68 -25.14 2.10
CA LEU A 390 -2.25 -24.51 0.85
C LEU A 390 -0.92 -25.09 0.32
N GLY A 391 -0.22 -25.91 1.11
CA GLY A 391 1.04 -26.52 0.70
C GLY A 391 2.26 -25.64 0.93
N CYS A 392 2.15 -24.61 1.78
CA CYS A 392 3.27 -23.71 2.09
C CYS A 392 4.43 -24.48 2.76
N GLU A 393 5.59 -24.53 2.09
CA GLU A 393 6.75 -25.31 2.55
C GLU A 393 7.43 -24.69 3.78
N MET A 394 7.56 -23.36 3.81
CA MET A 394 8.28 -22.62 4.84
C MET A 394 7.50 -21.38 5.31
N VAL A 395 7.58 -21.07 6.60
CA VAL A 395 7.00 -19.85 7.18
C VAL A 395 8.07 -19.11 7.98
N LEU A 396 8.43 -17.91 7.54
CA LEU A 396 9.23 -16.99 8.35
C LEU A 396 8.31 -16.24 9.30
N VAL A 397 8.48 -16.44 10.60
CA VAL A 397 7.78 -15.68 11.63
C VAL A 397 8.74 -14.68 12.25
N GLN A 398 8.32 -13.42 12.37
CA GLN A 398 9.15 -12.36 12.96
C GLN A 398 8.31 -11.38 13.77
N GLY A 399 8.82 -10.91 14.91
CA GLY A 399 8.13 -9.92 15.73
C GLY A 399 9.02 -9.27 16.78
N ASN A 400 8.57 -8.16 17.35
CA ASN A 400 9.23 -7.46 18.45
C ASN A 400 8.45 -7.56 19.78
N VAL A 401 7.37 -8.33 19.77
CA VAL A 401 6.52 -8.59 20.94
C VAL A 401 6.60 -10.09 21.20
N GLU A 402 7.33 -10.44 22.25
CA GLU A 402 7.72 -11.81 22.57
C GLU A 402 6.53 -12.75 22.74
N ASP A 403 5.50 -12.34 23.48
CA ASP A 403 4.30 -13.16 23.68
C ASP A 403 3.55 -13.47 22.38
N VAL A 404 3.53 -12.49 21.47
CA VAL A 404 2.95 -12.64 20.14
C VAL A 404 3.80 -13.60 19.32
N PHE A 405 5.11 -13.42 19.32
CA PHE A 405 6.05 -14.30 18.61
C PHE A 405 5.94 -15.75 19.06
N LEU A 406 5.95 -16.01 20.36
CA LEU A 406 5.78 -17.35 20.93
C LEU A 406 4.44 -17.97 20.54
N ASN A 407 3.37 -17.15 20.43
CA ASN A 407 2.09 -17.61 19.92
C ASN A 407 2.17 -18.02 18.44
N MET A 408 2.93 -17.29 17.61
CA MET A 408 3.13 -17.65 16.19
C MET A 408 3.82 -19.00 16.06
N VAL A 409 4.95 -19.18 16.76
CA VAL A 409 5.71 -20.44 16.77
C VAL A 409 4.83 -21.59 17.25
N LYS A 410 4.08 -21.40 18.34
CA LYS A 410 3.15 -22.41 18.86
C LYS A 410 2.10 -22.81 17.82
N CYS A 411 1.40 -21.84 17.24
CA CYS A 411 0.36 -22.11 16.26
C CYS A 411 0.92 -22.83 15.02
N GLY A 412 2.13 -22.49 14.57
CA GLY A 412 2.79 -23.24 13.50
C GLY A 412 3.09 -24.69 13.90
N SER A 413 3.70 -24.91 15.07
CA SER A 413 4.02 -26.25 15.56
C SER A 413 2.80 -27.14 15.74
N GLU A 414 1.69 -26.59 16.25
CA GLU A 414 0.42 -27.31 16.42
C GLU A 414 -0.27 -27.63 15.08
N ASN A 415 0.17 -27.01 13.98
CA ASN A 415 -0.41 -27.17 12.65
C ASN A 415 0.58 -27.77 11.63
N GLY A 416 1.47 -28.66 12.09
CA GLY A 416 2.29 -29.49 11.21
C GLY A 416 3.57 -28.83 10.68
N TYR A 417 4.03 -27.75 11.32
CA TYR A 417 5.34 -27.20 11.08
C TYR A 417 6.33 -27.60 12.19
N ARG A 418 7.62 -27.69 11.86
CA ARG A 418 8.72 -27.80 12.82
C ARG A 418 9.61 -26.58 12.74
N ILE A 419 10.27 -26.25 13.85
CA ILE A 419 11.34 -25.27 13.87
C ILE A 419 12.53 -25.83 13.07
N VAL A 420 13.12 -24.98 12.24
CA VAL A 420 14.33 -25.33 11.48
C VAL A 420 15.53 -25.32 12.42
N ASP A 421 16.37 -26.36 12.39
CA ASP A 421 17.57 -26.39 13.22
C ASP A 421 18.65 -25.40 12.72
N ASP A 422 19.64 -25.09 13.55
CA ASP A 422 20.63 -24.07 13.20
C ASP A 422 21.52 -24.49 12.01
N GLU A 423 21.74 -25.80 11.78
CA GLU A 423 22.50 -26.29 10.60
C GLU A 423 21.72 -26.04 9.30
N GLU A 424 20.42 -26.35 9.31
CA GLU A 424 19.52 -26.11 8.20
C GLU A 424 19.33 -24.60 7.96
N LYS A 425 19.30 -23.77 9.02
CA LYS A 425 19.30 -22.29 8.89
C LYS A 425 20.55 -21.78 8.19
N ILE A 426 21.73 -22.28 8.54
CA ILE A 426 22.99 -21.89 7.87
C ILE A 426 22.90 -22.22 6.37
N CYS A 427 22.28 -23.34 5.99
CA CYS A 427 22.07 -23.67 4.58
C CYS A 427 21.06 -22.74 3.89
N LEU A 428 20.04 -22.25 4.60
CA LEU A 428 19.06 -21.30 4.09
C LEU A 428 19.61 -19.87 4.01
N GLN A 429 20.53 -19.52 4.92
CA GLN A 429 21.32 -18.29 4.87
C GLN A 429 22.44 -18.44 3.82
N ARG A 430 22.08 -18.37 2.54
CA ARG A 430 23.09 -18.14 1.49
C ARG A 430 23.96 -16.92 1.84
N PRO A 431 25.21 -16.85 1.36
CA PRO A 431 26.18 -15.87 1.82
C PRO A 431 25.85 -14.49 1.25
N PHE A 432 24.87 -13.81 1.84
CA PHE A 432 24.80 -12.36 1.80
C PHE A 432 25.95 -11.86 2.68
N GLU A 433 27.18 -11.93 2.17
CA GLU A 433 28.36 -11.34 2.79
C GLU A 433 28.14 -9.83 2.88
N TYR A 434 27.67 -9.36 4.03
CA TYR A 434 27.58 -7.95 4.31
C TYR A 434 28.47 -7.57 5.48
N ASN A 435 29.11 -6.41 5.34
CA ASN A 435 29.96 -5.85 6.36
C ASN A 435 29.09 -5.24 7.48
N VAL A 436 28.66 -6.10 8.42
CA VAL A 436 27.82 -5.73 9.59
C VAL A 436 28.52 -4.72 10.52
N GLY A 437 29.82 -4.45 10.32
CA GLY A 437 30.64 -3.56 11.15
C GLY A 437 30.11 -2.12 11.28
N GLU A 438 29.31 -1.62 10.34
CA GLU A 438 28.72 -0.28 10.44
C GLU A 438 27.43 -0.22 11.27
N LEU A 439 26.60 -1.27 11.24
CA LEU A 439 25.37 -1.35 12.04
C LEU A 439 25.65 -1.78 13.48
N GLN A 440 26.76 -2.48 13.74
CA GLN A 440 27.20 -2.90 15.08
C GLN A 440 27.49 -1.74 16.05
N LYS A 441 27.61 -0.50 15.57
CA LYS A 441 27.73 0.70 16.43
C LYS A 441 26.40 1.12 17.05
N ILE A 442 25.27 0.54 16.62
CA ILE A 442 23.95 0.80 17.19
C ILE A 442 23.82 -0.04 18.46
N ARG A 443 23.74 0.65 19.61
CA ARG A 443 23.66 0.13 20.99
C ARG A 443 23.20 -1.33 21.10
N ARG A 444 24.08 -2.21 21.59
CA ARG A 444 23.69 -3.53 22.12
C ARG A 444 22.60 -3.32 23.18
N SER A 445 21.38 -3.74 22.88
CA SER A 445 20.34 -3.87 23.89
C SER A 445 20.81 -4.87 24.93
N ASP A 446 20.68 -4.54 26.21
CA ASP A 446 20.94 -5.46 27.30
C ASP A 446 20.00 -6.68 27.17
N PRO A 447 20.49 -7.88 26.80
CA PRO A 447 19.67 -9.05 26.56
C PRO A 447 18.90 -9.49 27.82
N SER A 448 19.30 -9.01 29.01
CA SER A 448 18.69 -9.40 30.28
C SER A 448 17.35 -8.70 30.57
N ARG A 449 16.97 -7.68 29.80
CA ARG A 449 15.73 -6.92 30.05
C ARG A 449 14.51 -7.54 29.35
N ILE A 450 13.85 -8.45 30.06
CA ILE A 450 12.49 -8.88 29.75
C ILE A 450 11.55 -7.65 29.81
N THR A 451 10.65 -7.49 28.83
CA THR A 451 9.72 -6.36 28.85
C THR A 451 8.67 -6.54 29.94
N ALA A 452 8.17 -5.46 30.54
CA ALA A 452 7.06 -5.53 31.52
C ALA A 452 5.77 -6.15 30.95
N ARG A 453 5.63 -6.19 29.62
CA ARG A 453 4.57 -6.91 28.91
C ARG A 453 4.83 -8.41 28.95
N THR A 454 6.04 -8.84 28.55
CA THR A 454 6.45 -10.25 28.63
C THR A 454 6.33 -10.76 30.05
N GLU A 455 6.82 -10.03 31.06
CA GLU A 455 6.72 -10.45 32.47
C GLU A 455 5.26 -10.70 32.90
N ARG A 456 4.33 -9.85 32.46
CA ARG A 456 2.90 -10.02 32.75
C ARG A 456 2.34 -11.25 32.06
N TRP A 457 2.65 -11.42 30.78
CA TRP A 457 2.21 -12.59 30.02
C TRP A 457 2.76 -13.90 30.62
N LEU A 458 4.04 -13.93 31.01
CA LEU A 458 4.64 -15.06 31.72
C LEU A 458 3.94 -15.34 33.04
N LYS A 459 3.58 -14.30 33.82
CA LYS A 459 2.82 -14.46 35.07
C LYS A 459 1.39 -14.96 34.85
N GLU A 460 0.73 -14.56 33.77
CA GLU A 460 -0.58 -15.07 33.37
C GLU A 460 -0.48 -16.55 32.96
N ARG A 461 0.59 -16.93 32.24
CA ARG A 461 0.79 -18.29 31.73
C ARG A 461 1.39 -19.29 32.70
N ALA A 462 2.22 -18.86 33.65
CA ALA A 462 2.71 -19.71 34.73
C ALA A 462 1.55 -20.28 35.57
N LYS A 463 0.34 -19.70 35.47
CA LYS A 463 -0.88 -20.25 36.07
C LYS A 463 -1.53 -21.39 35.27
N THR A 464 -1.19 -21.54 33.99
CA THR A 464 -1.87 -22.43 33.04
C THR A 464 -1.01 -23.59 32.53
N TYR A 465 0.32 -23.53 32.62
CA TYR A 465 1.23 -24.57 32.15
C TYR A 465 2.13 -25.09 33.27
N ASN A 466 2.53 -26.37 33.20
CA ASN A 466 3.67 -26.89 33.97
C ASN A 466 4.95 -26.23 33.43
N ASP A 467 5.85 -25.79 34.32
CA ASP A 467 7.02 -24.96 34.00
C ASP A 467 7.93 -25.51 32.86
N GLU A 468 7.97 -26.83 32.64
CA GLU A 468 8.88 -27.45 31.66
C GLU A 468 8.56 -27.13 30.19
N ASP A 469 7.26 -27.05 29.82
CA ASP A 469 6.86 -26.69 28.44
C ASP A 469 7.09 -25.21 28.13
N ALA A 470 7.00 -24.35 29.15
CA ALA A 470 7.29 -22.93 29.02
C ALA A 470 8.80 -22.68 28.85
N VAL A 471 9.65 -23.45 29.55
CA VAL A 471 11.11 -23.32 29.50
C VAL A 471 11.71 -23.75 28.15
N GLY A 472 11.11 -24.73 27.46
CA GLY A 472 11.52 -25.13 26.11
C GLY A 472 11.30 -24.02 25.05
N LEU A 473 10.19 -23.29 25.17
CA LEU A 473 9.86 -22.12 24.33
C LEU A 473 10.65 -20.86 24.73
N LEU A 474 11.23 -20.80 25.94
CA LEU A 474 11.97 -19.64 26.47
C LEU A 474 13.41 -19.53 25.95
N ARG A 475 13.90 -20.46 25.12
CA ARG A 475 15.20 -20.33 24.43
C ARG A 475 15.14 -19.46 23.16
N VAL A 476 14.13 -18.61 23.04
CA VAL A 476 14.09 -17.62 21.96
C VAL A 476 14.95 -16.44 22.39
N GLU A 477 16.25 -16.54 22.12
CA GLU A 477 17.14 -15.39 22.23
C GLU A 477 16.79 -14.34 21.18
N ALA A 478 16.90 -13.07 21.54
CA ALA A 478 16.73 -11.98 20.59
C ALA A 478 17.83 -12.06 19.52
N ARG A 479 17.47 -12.48 18.30
CA ARG A 479 18.42 -12.67 17.20
C ARG A 479 18.45 -11.41 16.31
N ASN A 480 18.89 -10.29 16.89
CA ASN A 480 19.01 -9.02 16.16
C ASN A 480 20.07 -9.09 15.04
N GLU A 481 21.07 -9.96 15.20
CA GLU A 481 22.20 -10.09 14.27
C GLU A 481 21.92 -11.11 13.15
N GLU A 482 21.12 -12.14 13.40
CA GLU A 482 20.71 -13.07 12.35
C GLU A 482 19.68 -12.41 11.45
N ARG A 483 19.89 -12.48 10.13
CA ARG A 483 18.94 -12.01 9.14
C ARG A 483 18.65 -13.13 8.17
N PHE A 484 17.38 -13.44 8.01
CA PHE A 484 16.92 -14.40 7.00
C PHE A 484 16.61 -13.73 5.67
N LEU A 485 16.35 -12.42 5.69
CA LEU A 485 16.12 -11.61 4.51
C LEU A 485 17.27 -10.61 4.31
N PRO A 486 17.60 -10.26 3.05
CA PRO A 486 18.56 -9.21 2.75
C PRO A 486 18.09 -7.85 3.30
N ILE A 487 19.02 -6.89 3.45
CA ILE A 487 18.72 -5.57 4.04
C ILE A 487 17.66 -4.78 3.27
N GLN A 488 17.51 -5.06 1.98
CA GLN A 488 16.48 -4.47 1.13
C GLN A 488 15.10 -4.97 1.54
N GLY A 489 14.98 -6.25 1.93
CA GLY A 489 13.74 -6.88 2.38
C GLY A 489 13.36 -6.59 3.83
N LEU A 490 13.94 -5.57 4.49
CA LEU A 490 13.53 -5.20 5.84
C LEU A 490 12.15 -4.55 5.83
N THR A 491 11.30 -4.96 6.78
CA THR A 491 10.07 -4.22 7.07
C THR A 491 10.38 -2.88 7.75
N GLU A 492 9.41 -1.96 7.72
CA GLU A 492 9.51 -0.68 8.43
C GLU A 492 9.61 -0.85 9.95
N THR A 493 8.92 -1.87 10.48
CA THR A 493 8.98 -2.20 11.89
C THR A 493 10.34 -2.76 12.27
N GLU A 494 10.93 -3.62 11.46
CA GLU A 494 12.30 -4.13 11.67
C GLU A 494 13.32 -3.00 11.67
N ALA A 495 13.29 -2.14 10.65
CA ALA A 495 14.15 -0.96 10.57
C ALA A 495 14.06 -0.10 11.83
N ASN A 496 12.83 0.19 12.29
CA ASN A 496 12.60 0.96 13.50
C ASN A 496 13.06 0.23 14.77
N CYS A 497 12.93 -1.10 14.84
CA CYS A 497 13.41 -1.89 15.98
C CYS A 497 14.94 -1.85 16.07
N ILE A 498 15.64 -2.08 14.95
CA ILE A 498 17.11 -2.00 14.86
C ILE A 498 17.59 -0.64 15.38
N LEU A 499 17.01 0.46 14.88
CA LEU A 499 17.42 1.82 15.24
C LEU A 499 17.17 2.16 16.71
N LYS A 500 16.16 1.55 17.33
CA LYS A 500 15.83 1.76 18.74
C LYS A 500 16.53 0.76 19.67
N GLY A 501 17.25 -0.23 19.13
CA GLY A 501 17.74 -1.36 19.90
C GLY A 501 16.60 -2.15 20.55
N VAL A 502 15.47 -2.29 19.85
CA VAL A 502 14.36 -3.14 20.30
C VAL A 502 14.66 -4.57 19.83
N PRO A 503 14.60 -5.57 20.72
CA PRO A 503 14.74 -6.97 20.36
C PRO A 503 13.80 -7.40 19.23
N ILE A 504 14.33 -8.20 18.32
CA ILE A 504 13.58 -8.85 17.25
C ILE A 504 13.73 -10.36 17.45
N PHE A 505 12.58 -11.01 17.55
CA PHE A 505 12.44 -12.46 17.61
C PHE A 505 12.09 -12.94 16.20
N ARG A 506 12.80 -13.94 15.70
CA ARG A 506 12.60 -14.48 14.36
C ARG A 506 12.80 -15.98 14.37
N GLU A 507 12.03 -16.70 13.57
CA GLU A 507 12.22 -18.13 13.36
C GLU A 507 11.69 -18.60 12.01
N ILE A 508 12.26 -19.68 11.48
CA ILE A 508 11.77 -20.35 10.27
C ILE A 508 11.07 -21.63 10.70
N LEU A 509 9.84 -21.79 10.27
CA LEU A 509 9.05 -22.99 10.46
C LEU A 509 8.98 -23.74 9.13
N ARG A 510 9.30 -25.03 9.11
CA ARG A 510 9.26 -25.88 7.91
C ARG A 510 8.17 -26.93 8.05
N LYS A 511 7.41 -27.17 6.98
CA LYS A 511 6.37 -28.20 6.95
C LYS A 511 6.99 -29.59 7.21
N ILE A 512 6.35 -30.39 8.09
CA ILE A 512 6.76 -31.76 8.45
C ILE A 512 6.34 -32.77 7.37
#